data_AF-A0A375JAG5-F1
#
_entry.id   AF-A0A375JAG5-F1
#
_cell.length_a   1.000
_cell.length_b   1.000
_cell.length_c   1.000
_cell.angle_alpha   90.00
_cell.angle_beta   90.00
_cell.angle_gamma   90.00
#
_symmetry.space_group_name_H-M   'P 1'
#
loop_
_entity.id
_entity.type
_entity.pdbx_description
1 polymer ?
#
loop_
_entity_poly.entity_id
_entity_poly.type
_entity_poly.pdbx_seq_one_letter_code
_entity_poly.pdbx_strand_id
1 'polypeptide(L)'
;MTHMIALLVALSVAACAVGPTEGQHLTLVGEINIKGNEPFPKIILETATHESWELEGVPLTEARLVSGRHVTVRGVVIRSPSRGVWLPSLRVESPPQVAGP
;
A
#
# COMPACT_ATOMS: atom_id res chain seq x y z
N MET A 1 12.34 -55.00 19.66
CA MET A 1 13.21 -53.86 19.33
C MET A 1 12.92 -53.44 17.90
N THR A 2 12.16 -52.36 17.69
CA THR A 2 12.18 -51.52 16.47
C THR A 2 11.19 -50.36 16.65
N HIS A 3 11.66 -49.23 17.18
CA HIS A 3 10.92 -47.96 17.08
C HIS A 3 11.20 -47.37 15.70
N MET A 4 10.17 -47.30 14.83
CA MET A 4 10.26 -46.63 13.54
C MET A 4 9.74 -45.20 13.73
N ILE A 5 10.65 -44.27 14.01
CA ILE A 5 10.35 -42.84 14.11
C ILE A 5 10.35 -42.29 12.68
N ALA A 6 9.16 -42.08 12.11
CA ALA A 6 8.99 -41.37 10.86
C ALA A 6 9.17 -39.87 11.12
N LEU A 7 10.37 -39.36 10.85
CA LEU A 7 10.68 -37.93 10.91
C LEU A 7 10.06 -37.25 9.69
N LEU A 8 8.87 -36.64 9.85
CA LEU A 8 8.31 -35.74 8.85
C LEU A 8 9.16 -34.45 8.82
N VAL A 9 10.02 -34.34 7.81
CA VAL A 9 10.74 -33.11 7.51
C VAL A 9 9.74 -32.11 6.91
N ALA A 10 9.28 -31.16 7.72
CA ALA A 10 8.48 -30.04 7.24
C ALA A 10 9.39 -29.09 6.44
N LEU A 11 9.27 -29.11 5.10
CA LEU A 11 9.84 -28.08 4.23
C LEU A 11 9.03 -26.79 4.41
N SER A 12 9.51 -25.91 5.29
CA SER A 12 9.02 -24.54 5.39
C SER A 12 9.58 -23.71 4.23
N VAL A 13 8.78 -23.57 3.17
CA VAL A 13 9.09 -22.64 2.08
C VAL A 13 8.92 -21.22 2.61
N ALA A 14 10.03 -20.54 2.91
CA ALA A 14 10.01 -19.11 3.16
C ALA A 14 9.67 -18.39 1.85
N ALA A 15 8.40 -18.06 1.65
CA ALA A 15 7.99 -17.18 0.58
C ALA A 15 8.51 -15.78 0.90
N CYS A 16 9.60 -15.35 0.25
CA CYS A 16 9.98 -13.95 0.24
C CYS A 16 8.80 -13.18 -0.37
N ALA A 17 8.12 -12.35 0.42
CA ALA A 17 7.10 -11.45 -0.10
C ALA A 17 7.77 -10.48 -1.08
N VAL A 18 7.57 -10.71 -2.38
CA VAL A 18 7.99 -9.77 -3.42
C VAL A 18 7.04 -8.57 -3.32
N GLY A 19 7.60 -7.39 -3.11
CA GLY A 19 6.82 -6.15 -3.02
C GLY A 19 6.09 -5.84 -4.33
N PRO A 20 5.11 -4.93 -4.33
CA PRO A 20 4.36 -4.57 -5.53
C PRO A 20 5.25 -4.08 -6.67
N THR A 21 4.98 -4.52 -7.90
CA THR A 21 5.75 -4.13 -9.10
C THR A 21 5.04 -3.04 -9.90
N GLU A 22 5.78 -2.25 -10.67
CA GLU A 22 5.16 -1.27 -11.59
C GLU A 22 4.21 -1.94 -12.58
N GLY A 23 3.08 -1.29 -12.87
CA GLY A 23 1.99 -1.82 -13.69
C GLY A 23 1.03 -2.75 -12.94
N GLN A 24 1.34 -3.17 -11.71
CA GLN A 24 0.44 -4.00 -10.91
C GLN A 24 -0.77 -3.18 -10.41
N HIS A 25 -1.98 -3.74 -10.52
CA HIS A 25 -3.15 -3.21 -9.82
C HIS A 25 -3.10 -3.60 -8.35
N LEU A 26 -3.27 -2.61 -7.47
CA LEU A 26 -3.17 -2.76 -6.02
C LEU A 26 -4.37 -2.13 -5.33
N THR A 27 -4.84 -2.76 -4.26
CA THR A 27 -5.78 -2.18 -3.32
C THR A 27 -5.02 -1.89 -2.02
N LEU A 28 -4.99 -0.62 -1.61
CA LEU A 28 -4.40 -0.17 -0.36
C LEU A 28 -5.49 0.25 0.61
N VAL A 29 -5.27 -0.05 1.89
CA VAL A 29 -6.12 0.41 2.99
C VAL A 29 -5.24 1.16 3.98
N GLY A 30 -5.66 2.37 4.36
CA GLY A 30 -4.87 3.24 5.21
C GLY A 30 -5.49 4.61 5.40
N GLU A 31 -4.78 5.50 6.08
CA GLU A 31 -5.21 6.85 6.36
C GLU A 31 -4.67 7.84 5.31
N ILE A 32 -5.54 8.70 4.77
CA ILE A 32 -5.10 9.78 3.86
C ILE A 32 -4.63 10.99 4.67
N ASN A 33 -3.45 11.49 4.30
CA ASN A 33 -2.83 12.69 4.81
C ASN A 33 -2.45 13.62 3.65
N ILE A 34 -2.64 14.93 3.81
CA ILE A 34 -2.18 15.93 2.85
C ILE A 34 -0.90 16.55 3.40
N LYS A 35 0.23 16.38 2.71
CA LYS A 35 1.55 16.88 3.11
C LYS A 35 2.06 17.94 2.13
N GLY A 36 2.87 18.88 2.63
CA GLY A 36 3.39 19.99 1.83
C GLY A 36 2.44 21.19 1.76
N ASN A 37 2.89 22.24 1.09
CA ASN A 37 2.18 23.52 0.99
C ASN A 37 1.76 23.79 -0.45
N GLU A 38 0.87 24.76 -0.64
CA GLU A 38 0.55 25.26 -1.97
C GLU A 38 1.81 25.81 -2.68
N PRO A 39 1.92 25.64 -4.01
CA PRO A 39 0.94 25.05 -4.93
C PRO A 39 1.12 23.53 -5.14
N PHE A 40 1.94 22.86 -4.32
CA PHE A 40 2.34 21.46 -4.56
C PHE A 40 2.03 20.52 -3.36
N PRO A 41 0.78 20.46 -2.89
CA PRO A 41 0.42 19.47 -1.87
C PRO A 41 0.54 18.05 -2.44
N LYS A 42 0.95 17.12 -1.59
CA LYS A 42 1.04 15.69 -1.85
C LYS A 42 -0.01 14.96 -1.05
N ILE A 43 -0.71 14.04 -1.70
CA ILE A 43 -1.72 13.19 -1.07
C ILE A 43 -1.04 11.88 -0.74
N ILE A 44 -0.93 11.58 0.54
CA ILE A 44 -0.21 10.42 1.06
C ILE A 44 -1.20 9.48 1.71
N LEU A 45 -1.12 8.19 1.41
CA LEU A 45 -1.78 7.15 2.18
C LEU A 45 -0.76 6.47 3.07
N GLU A 46 -1.03 6.40 4.37
CA GLU A 46 -0.25 5.62 5.34
C GLU A 46 -1.02 4.36 5.71
N THR A 47 -0.46 3.18 5.44
CA THR A 47 -1.07 1.89 5.77
C THR A 47 -0.94 1.59 7.27
N ALA A 48 -1.67 0.58 7.75
CA ALA A 48 -1.54 0.10 9.12
C ALA A 48 -0.13 -0.45 9.47
N THR A 49 0.67 -0.78 8.46
CA THR A 49 2.08 -1.19 8.61
C THR A 49 3.06 -0.01 8.51
N HIS A 50 2.56 1.24 8.54
CA HIS A 50 3.32 2.48 8.40
C HIS A 50 4.03 2.64 7.05
N GLU A 51 3.60 1.90 6.03
CA GLU A 51 4.07 2.14 4.67
C GLU A 51 3.36 3.37 4.10
N SER A 52 4.13 4.31 3.56
CA SER A 52 3.60 5.51 2.93
C SER A 52 3.57 5.37 1.41
N TRP A 53 2.48 5.78 0.80
CA TRP A 53 2.29 5.82 -0.65
C TRP A 53 1.86 7.20 -1.10
N GLU A 54 2.51 7.75 -2.12
CA GLU A 54 1.98 8.92 -2.83
C GLU A 54 0.80 8.47 -3.70
N LEU A 55 -0.32 9.15 -3.57
CA LEU A 55 -1.50 8.96 -4.42
C LEU A 55 -1.50 9.99 -5.54
N GLU A 56 -1.29 9.53 -6.77
CA GLU A 56 -1.42 10.37 -7.96
C GLU A 56 -2.84 10.29 -8.54
N GLY A 57 -3.33 11.41 -9.08
CA GLY A 57 -4.63 11.49 -9.75
C GLY A 57 -5.81 11.75 -8.83
N VAL A 58 -5.60 11.83 -7.50
CA VAL A 58 -6.62 12.25 -6.55
C VAL A 58 -6.71 13.78 -6.53
N PRO A 59 -7.86 14.40 -6.83
CA PRO A 59 -8.04 15.84 -6.69
C PRO A 59 -7.89 16.27 -5.23
N LEU A 60 -7.24 17.42 -4.99
CA LEU A 60 -7.05 17.95 -3.62
C LEU A 60 -8.39 18.17 -2.89
N THR A 61 -9.43 18.58 -3.62
CA THR A 61 -10.79 18.73 -3.09
C THR A 61 -11.35 17.41 -2.55
N GLU A 62 -11.15 16.31 -3.26
CA GLU A 62 -11.57 14.98 -2.81
C GLU A 62 -10.74 14.49 -1.62
N ALA A 63 -9.41 14.66 -1.68
CA ALA A 63 -8.53 14.29 -0.56
C ALA A 63 -8.91 15.01 0.74
N ARG A 64 -9.30 16.29 0.67
CA ARG A 64 -9.75 17.06 1.85
C ARG A 64 -11.01 16.48 2.51
N LEU A 65 -11.90 15.83 1.75
CA LEU A 65 -13.11 15.21 2.31
C LEU A 65 -12.83 13.94 3.11
N VAL A 66 -11.67 13.32 2.89
CA VAL A 66 -11.29 12.04 3.49
C VAL A 66 -9.99 12.08 4.29
N SER A 67 -9.36 13.26 4.42
CA SER A 67 -8.14 13.43 5.19
C SER A 67 -8.35 13.04 6.66
N GLY A 68 -7.39 12.32 7.24
CA GLY A 68 -7.45 11.79 8.60
C GLY A 68 -8.43 10.61 8.76
N ARG A 69 -8.94 10.03 7.67
CA ARG A 69 -9.86 8.89 7.71
C ARG A 69 -9.20 7.66 7.08
N HIS A 70 -9.57 6.50 7.61
CA HIS A 70 -9.25 5.22 6.98
C HIS A 70 -10.07 5.04 5.69
N VAL A 71 -9.39 4.79 4.60
CA VAL A 71 -9.96 4.63 3.26
C VAL A 71 -9.42 3.36 2.59
N THR A 72 -10.16 2.86 1.61
CA THR A 72 -9.70 1.93 0.59
C THR A 72 -9.42 2.70 -0.69
N VAL A 73 -8.23 2.50 -1.25
CA VAL A 73 -7.78 3.09 -2.52
C VAL A 73 -7.42 1.97 -3.49
N ARG A 74 -7.89 2.08 -4.73
CA ARG A 74 -7.54 1.17 -5.83
C ARG A 74 -6.80 1.94 -6.91
N GLY A 75 -5.75 1.33 -7.44
CA GLY A 75 -4.96 1.95 -8.50
C GLY A 75 -3.88 1.05 -9.07
N VAL A 76 -3.07 1.65 -9.93
CA VAL A 76 -1.91 0.99 -10.57
C VAL A 76 -0.63 1.53 -9.97
N VAL A 77 0.29 0.63 -9.63
CA VAL A 77 1.64 1.00 -9.16
C VAL A 77 2.39 1.66 -10.31
N ILE A 78 2.77 2.92 -10.15
CA ILE A 78 3.57 3.67 -11.12
C ILE A 78 5.00 3.90 -10.64
N ARG A 79 5.26 3.62 -9.36
CA ARG A 79 6.60 3.58 -8.78
C ARG A 79 6.62 2.53 -7.68
N SER A 80 7.33 1.43 -7.94
CA SER A 80 7.40 0.31 -6.99
C SER A 80 8.20 0.68 -5.73
N PRO A 81 7.85 0.13 -4.55
CA PRO A 81 8.72 0.18 -3.38
C PRO A 81 9.96 -0.67 -3.64
N SER A 82 11.10 -0.01 -3.82
CA SER A 82 12.39 -0.65 -4.05
C SER A 82 13.51 0.10 -3.33
N ARG A 83 14.69 -0.52 -3.23
CA ARG A 83 15.84 0.09 -2.54
C ARG A 83 16.21 1.42 -3.23
N GLY A 84 16.25 2.50 -2.46
CA GLY A 84 16.57 3.85 -2.96
C GLY A 84 15.36 4.65 -3.45
N VAL A 85 14.16 4.05 -3.49
CA VAL A 85 12.91 4.79 -3.69
C VAL A 85 12.46 5.35 -2.36
N TRP A 86 12.41 6.67 -2.26
CA TRP A 86 11.99 7.37 -1.05
C TRP A 86 10.50 7.17 -0.73
N LEU A 87 9.65 7.20 -1.76
CA LEU A 87 8.20 7.11 -1.62
C LEU A 87 7.62 6.40 -2.85
N PRO A 88 7.02 5.20 -2.70
CA PRO A 88 6.30 4.55 -3.79
C PRO A 88 5.04 5.35 -4.16
N SER A 89 4.54 5.12 -5.37
CA SER A 89 3.43 5.91 -5.91
C SER A 89 2.39 5.02 -6.59
N LEU A 90 1.12 5.32 -6.31
CA LEU A 90 -0.04 4.64 -6.88
C LEU A 90 -0.86 5.66 -7.69
N ARG A 91 -1.10 5.37 -8.98
CA ARG A 91 -2.06 6.12 -9.79
C ARG A 91 -3.46 5.61 -9.46
N VAL A 92 -4.26 6.47 -8.84
CA VAL A 92 -5.60 6.11 -8.37
C VAL A 92 -6.58 6.04 -9.53
N GLU A 93 -7.36 4.97 -9.59
CA GLU A 93 -8.33 4.70 -10.68
C GLU A 93 -9.76 5.14 -10.34
N SER A 94 -10.07 5.30 -9.05
CA SER A 94 -11.38 5.73 -8.57
C SER A 94 -11.25 6.52 -7.26
N PRO A 95 -12.14 7.47 -6.97
CA PRO A 95 -12.09 8.25 -5.73
C PRO A 95 -11.92 7.36 -4.47
N PRO A 96 -11.09 7.75 -3.50
CA PRO A 96 -10.92 7.01 -2.26
C PRO A 96 -12.26 6.76 -1.56
N GLN A 97 -12.48 5.53 -1.11
CA GLN A 97 -13.71 5.13 -0.41
C GLN A 97 -13.42 5.01 1.08
N VAL A 98 -14.23 5.62 1.93
CA VAL A 98 -14.10 5.45 3.38
C VAL A 98 -14.26 3.97 3.71
N ALA A 99 -13.30 3.41 4.46
CA ALA A 99 -13.43 2.03 4.94
C ALA A 99 -14.61 1.94 5.92
N GLY A 100 -15.44 0.91 5.76
CA GLY A 100 -16.53 0.63 6.71
C GLY A 100 -15.99 0.29 8.11
N PRO A 101 -16.84 0.37 9.15
CA PRO A 101 -16.51 -0.14 10.48
C PRO A 101 -16.26 -1.66 10.50
#